data_AF-A0A094E6S2-F1
#
_entry.id   AF-A0A094E6S2-F1
#
_cell.length_a   1.000
_cell.length_b   1.000
_cell.length_c   1.000
_cell.angle_alpha   90.00
_cell.angle_beta   90.00
_cell.angle_gamma   90.00
#
_symmetry.space_group_name_H-M   'P 1'
#
loop_
_entity.id
_entity.type
_entity.pdbx_description
1 polymer ?
#
loop_
_entity_poly.entity_id
_entity_poly.type
_entity_poly.pdbx_seq_one_letter_code
_entity_poly.pdbx_strand_id
1 'polypeptide(L)'
;MATSSLTIPAYKTAFLESCLSANVLTFGTYTLKSGRQSPYFFNAGSFHSAPLLSAIAQAYAHTIVSFLTANPSVPKPDVIFGPAYKGIPLACATLLELHRLDPETWANVSYSFDRKEVKDHGEGGSIVGAPLKGKNVLVIDDVITAGTAMRDTLVKVAREGGTVVGFAVALDREEKMPGPKEKEGIDDGEARGSAMGQIRGEFGVRTASIATLGDLIELLRGKGSEEDVKRMEAYRARYKASD
;
A
#
# COMPACT_ATOMS: atom_id res chain seq x y z
N MET A 1 -33.09 -4.86 -8.46
CA MET A 1 -31.75 -5.35 -8.10
C MET A 1 -31.17 -4.34 -7.13
N ALA A 2 -30.96 -4.72 -5.87
CA ALA A 2 -30.42 -3.80 -4.87
C ALA A 2 -28.96 -3.49 -5.24
N THR A 3 -28.69 -2.26 -5.66
CA THR A 3 -27.35 -1.69 -5.64
C THR A 3 -26.95 -1.61 -4.17
N SER A 4 -26.26 -2.63 -3.68
CA SER A 4 -25.53 -2.55 -2.42
C SER A 4 -24.52 -1.42 -2.60
N SER A 5 -24.82 -0.25 -2.03
CA SER A 5 -23.79 0.77 -1.79
C SER A 5 -22.81 0.11 -0.83
N LEU A 6 -21.64 -0.28 -1.33
CA LEU A 6 -20.57 -0.80 -0.49
C LEU A 6 -20.12 0.35 0.41
N THR A 7 -20.64 0.41 1.63
CA THR A 7 -20.24 1.42 2.60
C THR A 7 -18.77 1.23 2.93
N ILE A 8 -17.96 2.24 2.62
CA ILE A 8 -16.54 2.28 2.96
C ILE A 8 -16.40 2.09 4.50
N PRO A 9 -15.59 1.13 4.98
CA PRO A 9 -15.35 0.94 6.41
C PRO A 9 -14.92 2.24 7.11
N ALA A 10 -15.37 2.44 8.36
CA ALA A 10 -15.16 3.70 9.09
C ALA A 10 -13.68 4.13 9.18
N TYR A 11 -12.75 3.20 9.41
CA TYR A 11 -11.32 3.51 9.47
C TYR A 11 -10.76 4.00 8.12
N LYS A 12 -11.28 3.47 6.99
CA LYS A 12 -10.91 3.94 5.65
C LYS A 12 -11.45 5.34 5.39
N THR A 13 -12.71 5.58 5.75
CA THR A 13 -13.32 6.92 5.63
C THR A 13 -12.54 7.97 6.42
N ALA A 14 -12.23 7.70 7.70
CA ALA A 14 -11.46 8.61 8.54
C ALA A 14 -10.05 8.89 7.97
N PHE A 15 -9.39 7.87 7.44
CA PHE A 15 -8.09 8.01 6.76
C PHE A 15 -8.20 8.90 5.51
N LEU A 16 -9.18 8.65 4.65
CA LEU A 16 -9.38 9.41 3.41
C LEU A 16 -9.76 10.86 3.70
N GLU A 17 -10.60 11.12 4.70
CA GLU A 17 -10.94 12.48 5.13
C GLU A 17 -9.72 13.23 5.68
N SER A 18 -8.85 12.55 6.43
CA SER A 18 -7.58 13.11 6.89
C SER A 18 -6.66 13.44 5.70
N CYS A 19 -6.62 12.57 4.69
CA CYS A 19 -5.83 12.80 3.49
C CYS A 19 -6.32 14.00 2.67
N LEU A 20 -7.65 14.15 2.51
CA LEU A 20 -8.24 15.29 1.82
C LEU A 20 -7.97 16.60 2.56
N SER A 21 -8.21 16.61 3.88
CA SER A 21 -8.05 17.81 4.71
C SER A 21 -6.61 18.33 4.73
N ALA A 22 -5.63 17.45 4.57
CA ALA A 22 -4.22 17.80 4.53
C ALA A 22 -3.62 17.87 3.11
N ASN A 23 -4.44 17.83 2.06
CA ASN A 23 -3.99 17.81 0.65
C ASN A 23 -2.99 16.68 0.34
N VAL A 24 -3.04 15.57 1.08
CA VAL A 24 -2.33 14.33 0.77
C VAL A 24 -3.01 13.66 -0.43
N LEU A 25 -4.35 13.67 -0.44
CA LEU A 25 -5.17 13.27 -1.57
C LEU A 25 -5.80 14.51 -2.19
N THR A 26 -5.64 14.67 -3.50
CA THR A 26 -6.18 15.82 -4.26
C THR A 26 -6.78 15.37 -5.58
N PHE A 27 -7.77 16.11 -6.08
CA PHE A 27 -8.44 15.88 -7.36
C PHE A 27 -8.16 17.06 -8.30
N GLY A 28 -7.92 16.76 -9.58
CA GLY A 28 -7.39 17.73 -10.54
C GLY A 28 -6.79 17.02 -11.75
N THR A 29 -5.83 17.64 -12.44
CA THR A 29 -5.11 16.98 -13.56
C THR A 29 -3.63 16.86 -13.21
N TYR A 30 -3.13 15.63 -13.18
CA TYR A 30 -1.76 15.33 -12.77
C TYR A 30 -1.07 14.42 -13.77
N THR A 31 0.21 14.70 -14.07
CA THR A 31 1.04 13.79 -14.86
C THR A 31 1.78 12.83 -13.94
N LEU A 32 1.52 11.53 -14.06
CA LEU A 32 2.18 10.49 -13.26
C LEU A 32 3.58 10.18 -13.81
N LYS A 33 4.40 9.45 -13.04
CA LYS A 33 5.71 8.94 -13.49
C LYS A 33 5.63 8.06 -14.74
N SER A 34 4.47 7.46 -15.00
CA SER A 34 4.20 6.67 -16.21
C SER A 34 3.92 7.53 -17.45
N GLY A 35 3.68 8.84 -17.30
CA GLY A 35 3.20 9.73 -18.37
C GLY A 35 1.67 9.89 -18.40
N ARG A 36 0.92 9.05 -17.67
CA ARG A 36 -0.55 9.12 -17.61
C ARG A 36 -1.05 10.45 -17.03
N GLN A 37 -2.15 10.95 -17.61
CA GLN A 37 -2.95 12.03 -17.03
C GLN A 37 -3.95 11.45 -16.04
N SER A 38 -3.74 11.69 -14.74
CA SER A 38 -4.55 11.19 -13.63
C SER A 38 -5.49 12.28 -13.11
N PRO A 39 -6.78 11.97 -12.86
CA PRO A 39 -7.75 12.90 -12.27
C PRO A 39 -7.55 13.11 -10.76
N TYR A 40 -6.57 12.43 -10.16
CA TYR A 40 -6.23 12.52 -8.75
C TYR A 40 -4.74 12.33 -8.51
N PHE A 41 -4.25 12.81 -7.37
CA PHE A 41 -2.89 12.58 -6.91
C PHE A 41 -2.88 12.24 -5.42
N PHE A 42 -2.04 11.26 -5.06
CA PHE A 42 -1.84 10.84 -3.69
C PHE A 42 -0.37 11.00 -3.32
N ASN A 43 -0.05 11.98 -2.46
CA ASN A 43 1.30 12.27 -2.02
C ASN A 43 1.60 11.61 -0.66
N ALA A 44 2.01 10.36 -0.69
CA ALA A 44 2.44 9.67 0.53
C ALA A 44 3.64 10.31 1.24
N GLY A 45 4.39 11.22 0.60
CA GLY A 45 5.44 11.98 1.27
C GLY A 45 4.92 12.99 2.29
N SER A 46 3.62 13.31 2.26
CA SER A 46 3.00 14.33 3.13
C SER A 46 2.65 13.84 4.54
N PHE A 47 2.83 12.55 4.87
CA PHE A 47 2.57 12.02 6.22
C PHE A 47 3.70 12.39 7.21
N HIS A 48 3.90 13.67 7.47
CA HIS A 48 5.01 14.19 8.29
C HIS A 48 4.58 14.76 9.65
N SER A 49 3.29 15.03 9.88
CA SER A 49 2.78 15.54 11.15
C SER A 49 2.24 14.41 12.02
N ALA A 50 2.22 14.60 13.35
CA ALA A 50 1.73 13.59 14.27
C ALA A 50 0.27 13.15 13.98
N PRO A 51 -0.70 14.05 13.69
CA PRO A 51 -2.05 13.62 13.32
C PRO A 51 -2.09 12.78 12.04
N LEU A 52 -1.29 13.13 11.03
CA LEU A 52 -1.24 12.40 9.77
C LEU A 52 -0.59 11.02 9.92
N LEU A 53 0.52 10.95 10.65
CA LEU A 53 1.18 9.67 10.97
C LEU A 53 0.25 8.75 11.78
N SER A 54 -0.48 9.32 12.74
CA SER A 54 -1.48 8.57 13.52
C SER A 54 -2.59 8.03 12.62
N ALA A 55 -3.16 8.87 11.74
CA ALA A 55 -4.24 8.46 10.83
C ALA A 55 -3.83 7.31 9.90
N ILE A 56 -2.64 7.38 9.27
CA ILE A 56 -2.18 6.30 8.40
C ILE A 56 -1.81 5.03 9.19
N ALA A 57 -1.22 5.16 10.37
CA ALA A 57 -0.83 4.02 11.19
C ALA A 57 -2.06 3.23 11.68
N GLN A 58 -3.10 3.92 12.16
CA GLN A 58 -4.37 3.30 12.56
C GLN A 58 -5.03 2.60 11.38
N ALA A 59 -5.06 3.26 10.22
CA ALA A 59 -5.66 2.71 9.02
C ALA A 59 -4.92 1.45 8.52
N TYR A 60 -3.58 1.42 8.59
CA TYR A 60 -2.81 0.20 8.35
C TYR A 60 -3.16 -0.89 9.36
N ALA A 61 -3.18 -0.59 10.66
CA ALA A 61 -3.44 -1.59 11.69
C ALA A 61 -4.80 -2.28 11.48
N HIS A 62 -5.85 -1.50 11.24
CA HIS A 62 -7.17 -2.05 10.91
C HIS A 62 -7.20 -2.82 9.58
N THR A 63 -6.48 -2.35 8.56
CA THR A 63 -6.35 -3.04 7.27
C THR A 63 -5.69 -4.41 7.45
N ILE A 64 -4.61 -4.48 8.23
CA ILE A 64 -3.86 -5.71 8.50
C ILE A 64 -4.72 -6.72 9.27
N VAL A 65 -5.41 -6.27 10.32
CA VAL A 65 -6.33 -7.14 11.08
C VAL A 65 -7.45 -7.68 10.18
N SER A 66 -8.05 -6.82 9.36
CA SER A 66 -9.11 -7.21 8.41
C SER A 66 -8.58 -8.19 7.37
N PHE A 67 -7.38 -7.94 6.85
CA PHE A 67 -6.70 -8.77 5.87
C PHE A 67 -6.41 -10.18 6.40
N LEU A 68 -5.83 -10.28 7.60
CA LEU A 68 -5.53 -11.58 8.22
C LEU A 68 -6.80 -12.36 8.55
N THR A 69 -7.84 -11.66 9.06
CA THR A 69 -9.15 -12.28 9.32
C THR A 69 -9.79 -12.83 8.04
N ALA A 70 -9.73 -12.08 6.94
CA ALA A 70 -10.29 -12.49 5.65
C ALA A 70 -9.44 -13.56 4.94
N ASN A 71 -8.19 -13.74 5.34
CA ASN A 71 -7.24 -14.67 4.70
C ASN A 71 -6.60 -15.58 5.77
N PRO A 72 -7.34 -16.53 6.35
CA PRO A 72 -6.83 -17.39 7.43
C PRO A 72 -5.66 -18.30 7.01
N SER A 73 -5.43 -18.46 5.70
CA SER A 73 -4.26 -19.16 5.16
C SER A 73 -2.97 -18.34 5.20
N VAL A 74 -3.06 -17.02 5.40
CA VAL A 74 -1.89 -16.14 5.53
C VAL A 74 -1.39 -16.24 6.98
N PRO A 75 -0.14 -16.69 7.22
CA PRO A 75 0.39 -16.76 8.56
C PRO A 75 0.41 -15.38 9.22
N LYS A 76 0.13 -15.35 10.52
CA LYS A 76 0.36 -14.15 11.32
C LYS A 76 1.83 -13.75 11.23
N PRO A 77 2.15 -12.46 11.00
CA PRO A 77 3.52 -12.03 10.91
C PRO A 77 4.21 -12.07 12.27
N ASP A 78 5.47 -12.51 12.26
CA ASP A 78 6.39 -12.31 13.38
C ASP A 78 7.04 -10.92 13.29
N VAL A 79 7.16 -10.37 12.07
CA VAL A 79 7.85 -9.13 11.79
C VAL A 79 7.04 -8.25 10.83
N ILE A 80 6.84 -7.00 11.20
CA ILE A 80 6.39 -5.93 10.30
C ILE A 80 7.63 -5.30 9.66
N PHE A 81 7.76 -5.40 8.33
CA PHE A 81 8.93 -4.94 7.60
C PHE A 81 8.61 -3.68 6.79
N GLY A 82 9.43 -2.63 6.97
CA GLY A 82 9.29 -1.37 6.24
C GLY A 82 10.47 -1.11 5.31
N PRO A 83 10.34 -1.22 3.98
CA PRO A 83 11.43 -0.95 3.06
C PRO A 83 11.92 0.50 3.15
N ALA A 84 13.24 0.69 3.08
CA ALA A 84 13.82 2.03 3.15
C ALA A 84 13.44 2.90 1.93
N TYR A 85 13.07 4.17 2.13
CA TYR A 85 13.05 4.91 3.40
C TYR A 85 11.65 5.07 4.00
N LYS A 86 10.62 5.13 3.15
CA LYS A 86 9.27 5.50 3.57
C LYS A 86 8.58 4.43 4.41
N GLY A 87 8.90 3.15 4.19
CA GLY A 87 8.34 2.06 4.97
C GLY A 87 8.82 2.06 6.43
N ILE A 88 9.96 2.68 6.74
CA ILE A 88 10.55 2.69 8.09
C ILE A 88 9.60 3.32 9.13
N PRO A 89 9.17 4.59 8.99
CA PRO A 89 8.24 5.18 9.94
C PRO A 89 6.88 4.48 9.94
N LEU A 90 6.42 3.96 8.78
CA LEU A 90 5.14 3.28 8.67
C LEU A 90 5.15 1.96 9.45
N ALA A 91 6.15 1.10 9.26
CA ALA A 91 6.28 -0.16 9.98
C ALA A 91 6.33 0.05 11.50
N CYS A 92 7.09 1.04 11.95
CA CYS A 92 7.22 1.36 13.37
C CYS A 92 5.89 1.85 13.96
N ALA A 93 5.25 2.85 13.33
CA ALA A 93 3.99 3.40 13.82
C ALA A 93 2.84 2.38 13.75
N THR A 94 2.76 1.59 12.67
CA THR A 94 1.75 0.55 12.54
C THR A 94 1.88 -0.55 13.58
N LEU A 95 3.11 -1.00 13.91
CA LEU A 95 3.29 -1.99 14.98
C LEU A 95 2.76 -1.48 16.33
N LEU A 96 3.00 -0.20 16.65
CA LEU A 96 2.48 0.42 17.86
C LEU A 96 0.94 0.43 17.87
N GLU A 97 0.31 0.78 16.74
CA GLU A 97 -1.16 0.76 16.63
C GLU A 97 -1.74 -0.65 16.68
N LEU A 98 -1.10 -1.65 16.07
CA LEU A 98 -1.49 -3.05 16.19
C LEU A 98 -1.47 -3.51 17.65
N HIS A 99 -0.38 -3.19 18.37
CA HIS A 99 -0.28 -3.49 19.80
C HIS A 99 -1.34 -2.76 20.64
N ARG A 100 -1.70 -1.52 20.29
CA ARG A 100 -2.79 -0.79 20.98
C ARG A 100 -4.16 -1.43 20.76
N LEU A 101 -4.42 -1.94 19.56
CA LEU A 101 -5.69 -2.59 19.23
C LEU A 101 -5.88 -3.91 19.98
N ASP A 102 -4.81 -4.71 20.10
CA ASP A 102 -4.84 -5.99 20.81
C ASP A 102 -3.43 -6.34 21.36
N PRO A 103 -3.15 -5.93 22.61
CA PRO A 103 -1.84 -6.12 23.21
C PRO A 103 -1.41 -7.60 23.26
N GLU A 104 -2.34 -8.51 23.54
CA GLU A 104 -2.05 -9.94 23.71
C GLU A 104 -1.69 -10.58 22.37
N THR A 105 -2.46 -10.29 21.31
CA THR A 105 -2.17 -10.80 19.98
C THR A 105 -0.84 -10.24 19.47
N TRP A 106 -0.55 -8.95 19.65
CA TRP A 106 0.60 -8.34 18.99
C TRP A 106 1.87 -8.24 19.85
N ALA A 107 1.85 -8.71 21.10
CA ALA A 107 2.96 -8.60 22.06
C ALA A 107 4.32 -9.13 21.55
N ASN A 108 4.32 -10.19 20.75
CA ASN A 108 5.53 -10.86 20.28
C ASN A 108 5.93 -10.47 18.85
N VAL A 109 5.19 -9.55 18.22
CA VAL A 109 5.49 -9.08 16.87
C VAL A 109 6.54 -7.99 16.95
N SER A 110 7.57 -8.10 16.12
CA SER A 110 8.66 -7.13 16.02
C SER A 110 8.55 -6.29 14.75
N TYR A 111 9.40 -5.28 14.61
CA TYR A 111 9.58 -4.58 13.34
C TYR A 111 11.03 -4.68 12.86
N SER A 112 11.22 -4.49 11.55
CA SER A 112 12.54 -4.33 10.95
C SER A 112 12.46 -3.54 9.64
N PHE A 113 13.62 -3.13 9.13
CA PHE A 113 13.76 -2.42 7.86
C PHE A 113 15.15 -2.64 7.26
N ASP A 114 15.29 -2.42 5.95
CA ASP A 114 16.59 -2.48 5.30
C ASP A 114 17.36 -1.14 5.32
N ARG A 115 18.67 -1.23 5.12
CA ARG A 115 19.53 -0.11 4.72
C ARG A 115 19.74 -0.17 3.21
N LYS A 116 19.84 0.99 2.55
CA LYS A 116 20.23 1.06 1.13
C LYS A 116 21.69 0.67 0.91
N GLU A 117 22.55 0.96 1.89
CA GLU A 117 23.97 0.62 1.86
C GLU A 117 24.29 -0.30 3.04
N VAL A 118 25.04 -1.37 2.76
CA VAL A 118 25.56 -2.27 3.78
C VAL A 118 26.61 -1.51 4.58
N LYS A 119 26.55 -1.62 5.91
CA LYS A 119 27.63 -1.10 6.75
C LYS A 119 28.65 -2.19 7.03
N ASP A 120 29.92 -1.87 6.83
CA ASP A 120 31.04 -2.78 7.05
C ASP A 120 31.58 -2.72 8.50
N HIS A 121 30.99 -1.88 9.37
CA HIS A 121 31.46 -1.64 10.74
C HIS A 121 30.27 -1.48 11.71
N GLY A 122 30.42 -1.90 12.99
CA GLY A 122 29.36 -1.89 14.01
C GLY A 122 28.55 -3.18 14.03
N GLU A 123 27.22 -3.11 14.24
CA GLU A 123 26.31 -4.28 14.13
C GLU A 123 26.27 -4.90 12.71
N GLY A 124 26.80 -4.18 11.70
CA GLY A 124 26.95 -4.67 10.33
C GLY A 124 25.63 -4.96 9.61
N GLY A 125 25.73 -5.46 8.38
CA GLY A 125 24.58 -6.00 7.63
C GLY A 125 23.65 -4.97 7.00
N SER A 126 22.59 -5.49 6.37
CA SER A 126 21.59 -4.68 5.65
C SER A 126 20.26 -4.53 6.38
N ILE A 127 20.03 -5.19 7.52
CA ILE A 127 18.77 -5.16 8.27
C ILE A 127 18.96 -4.46 9.61
N VAL A 128 17.97 -3.68 10.03
CA VAL A 128 17.87 -3.07 11.35
C VAL A 128 16.57 -3.51 12.00
N GLY A 129 16.60 -3.81 13.30
CA GLY A 129 15.47 -4.37 14.04
C GLY A 129 15.58 -5.88 14.19
N ALA A 130 14.44 -6.58 14.23
CA ALA A 130 14.43 -8.03 14.42
C ALA A 130 15.07 -8.79 13.25
N PRO A 131 15.78 -9.92 13.53
CA PRO A 131 16.30 -10.78 12.48
C PRO A 131 15.18 -11.47 11.72
N LEU A 132 15.37 -11.69 10.42
CA LEU A 132 14.34 -12.25 9.54
C LEU A 132 14.37 -13.79 9.43
N LYS A 133 15.48 -14.43 9.82
CA LYS A 133 15.68 -15.87 9.66
C LYS A 133 14.56 -16.68 10.33
N GLY A 134 13.83 -17.46 9.54
CA GLY A 134 12.73 -18.31 9.98
C GLY A 134 11.47 -17.54 10.39
N LYS A 135 11.35 -16.26 10.04
CA LYS A 135 10.21 -15.40 10.40
C LYS A 135 9.25 -15.19 9.24
N ASN A 136 7.96 -15.10 9.56
CA ASN A 136 6.91 -14.61 8.68
C ASN A 136 6.92 -13.09 8.69
N VAL A 137 7.07 -12.49 7.51
CA VAL A 137 7.28 -11.06 7.32
C VAL A 137 6.11 -10.45 6.57
N LEU A 138 5.41 -9.50 7.20
CA LEU A 138 4.43 -8.66 6.53
C LEU A 138 5.09 -7.35 6.14
N VAL A 139 5.10 -7.02 4.86
CA VAL A 139 5.75 -5.82 4.34
C VAL A 139 4.74 -4.67 4.27
N ILE A 140 5.12 -3.48 4.74
CA ILE A 140 4.32 -2.25 4.65
C ILE A 140 5.05 -1.23 3.79
N ASP A 141 4.36 -0.65 2.80
CA ASP A 141 4.90 0.39 1.93
C ASP A 141 3.81 1.38 1.48
N ASP A 142 4.17 2.57 0.99
CA ASP A 142 3.19 3.63 0.73
C ASP A 142 2.23 3.35 -0.45
N VAL A 143 2.75 3.32 -1.67
CA VAL A 143 1.99 3.15 -2.91
C VAL A 143 2.79 2.29 -3.87
N ILE A 144 2.13 1.33 -4.50
CA ILE A 144 2.78 0.48 -5.48
C ILE A 144 2.63 1.13 -6.86
N THR A 145 3.77 1.29 -7.53
CA THR A 145 3.84 1.79 -8.91
C THR A 145 4.16 0.64 -9.87
N ALA A 146 5.44 0.32 -10.03
CA ALA A 146 5.91 -0.72 -10.95
C ALA A 146 6.20 -2.08 -10.27
N GLY A 147 5.98 -2.19 -8.95
CA GLY A 147 6.27 -3.40 -8.17
C GLY A 147 7.76 -3.70 -7.96
N THR A 148 8.68 -2.91 -8.52
CA THR A 148 10.14 -3.12 -8.38
C THR A 148 10.57 -3.17 -6.92
N ALA A 149 10.13 -2.22 -6.10
CA ALA A 149 10.46 -2.20 -4.67
C ALA A 149 9.95 -3.44 -3.91
N MET A 150 8.80 -3.98 -4.31
CA MET A 150 8.26 -5.21 -3.72
C MET A 150 9.11 -6.42 -4.10
N ARG A 151 9.51 -6.54 -5.37
CA ARG A 151 10.40 -7.61 -5.84
C ARG A 151 11.76 -7.55 -5.15
N ASP A 152 12.34 -6.37 -5.03
CA ASP A 152 13.59 -6.16 -4.28
C ASP A 152 13.43 -6.59 -2.81
N THR A 153 12.29 -6.25 -2.20
CA THR A 153 12.00 -6.65 -0.81
C THR A 153 11.86 -8.15 -0.66
N LEU A 154 11.16 -8.82 -1.58
CA LEU A 154 11.05 -10.29 -1.61
C LEU A 154 12.43 -10.95 -1.62
N VAL A 155 13.30 -10.51 -2.53
CA VAL A 155 14.67 -11.03 -2.66
C VAL A 155 15.47 -10.78 -1.39
N LYS A 156 15.39 -9.58 -0.81
CA LYS A 156 16.11 -9.24 0.43
C LYS A 156 15.63 -10.07 1.61
N VAL A 157 14.32 -10.15 1.85
CA VAL A 157 13.76 -10.93 2.95
C VAL A 157 14.14 -12.40 2.82
N ALA A 158 14.05 -12.97 1.61
CA ALA A 158 14.46 -14.35 1.35
C ALA A 158 15.96 -14.57 1.61
N ARG A 159 16.82 -13.63 1.20
CA ARG A 159 18.27 -13.69 1.45
C ARG A 159 18.62 -13.71 2.94
N GLU A 160 17.84 -13.00 3.77
CA GLU A 160 17.99 -12.98 5.23
C GLU A 160 17.29 -14.18 5.91
N GLY A 161 16.75 -15.12 5.12
CA GLY A 161 16.09 -16.34 5.59
C GLY A 161 14.66 -16.15 6.09
N GLY A 162 14.03 -15.01 5.81
CA GLY A 162 12.62 -14.76 6.12
C GLY A 162 11.69 -15.15 4.98
N THR A 163 10.39 -15.23 5.29
CA THR A 163 9.33 -15.50 4.31
C THR A 163 8.36 -14.34 4.29
N VAL A 164 8.20 -13.69 3.13
CA VAL A 164 7.15 -12.66 3.00
C VAL A 164 5.79 -13.33 2.91
N VAL A 165 4.91 -13.03 3.85
CA VAL A 165 3.55 -13.59 3.92
C VAL A 165 2.48 -12.66 3.36
N GLY A 166 2.80 -11.38 3.22
CA GLY A 166 1.92 -10.41 2.57
C GLY A 166 2.54 -9.03 2.40
N PHE A 167 1.85 -8.21 1.62
CA PHE A 167 2.09 -6.77 1.51
C PHE A 167 0.85 -5.98 1.93
N ALA A 168 1.03 -4.89 2.65
CA ALA A 168 -0.01 -3.91 2.94
C ALA A 168 0.44 -2.52 2.46
N VAL A 169 -0.41 -1.83 1.69
CA VAL A 169 -0.10 -0.50 1.16
C VAL A 169 -1.18 0.54 1.41
N ALA A 170 -0.85 1.82 1.36
CA ALA A 170 -1.81 2.88 1.68
C ALA A 170 -2.86 3.04 0.58
N LEU A 171 -2.42 2.96 -0.68
CA LEU A 171 -3.31 3.09 -1.83
C LEU A 171 -2.98 2.06 -2.91
N ASP A 172 -3.98 1.27 -3.26
CA ASP A 172 -4.04 0.55 -4.52
C ASP A 172 -4.71 1.42 -5.58
N ARG A 173 -3.99 1.69 -6.67
CA ARG A 173 -4.52 2.47 -7.78
C ARG A 173 -5.43 1.63 -8.69
N GLU A 174 -5.43 0.31 -8.56
CA GLU A 174 -6.17 -0.66 -9.39
C GLU A 174 -5.87 -0.50 -10.89
N GLU A 175 -4.65 -0.04 -11.19
CA GLU A 175 -4.20 0.29 -12.54
C GLU A 175 -3.37 -0.83 -13.17
N LYS A 176 -3.55 -1.02 -14.47
CA LYS A 176 -2.72 -1.86 -15.32
C LYS A 176 -1.28 -1.33 -15.35
N MET A 177 -0.31 -2.24 -15.42
CA MET A 177 1.10 -1.88 -15.62
C MET A 177 1.29 -1.07 -16.92
N PRO A 178 2.21 -0.10 -16.94
CA PRO A 178 2.33 0.78 -18.09
C PRO A 178 2.91 0.10 -19.33
N GLY A 179 2.43 0.52 -20.49
CA GLY A 179 2.93 0.06 -21.79
C GLY A 179 4.30 0.67 -22.15
N PRO A 180 5.04 0.10 -23.13
CA PRO A 180 6.40 0.55 -23.46
C PRO A 180 6.50 2.03 -23.86
N LYS A 181 5.47 2.56 -24.52
CA LYS A 181 5.41 3.95 -25.02
C LYS A 181 4.57 4.88 -24.15
N GLU A 182 4.14 4.43 -22.98
CA GLU A 182 3.20 5.23 -22.16
C GLU A 182 3.85 6.50 -21.60
N LYS A 183 5.18 6.47 -21.39
CA LYS A 183 5.97 7.67 -21.04
C LYS A 183 5.98 8.74 -22.14
N GLU A 184 5.73 8.35 -23.38
CA GLU A 184 5.58 9.26 -24.52
C GLU A 184 4.12 9.73 -24.66
N GLY A 185 3.24 9.37 -23.72
CA GLY A 185 1.81 9.70 -23.74
C GLY A 185 0.98 8.73 -24.59
N ILE A 186 1.55 7.62 -25.04
CA ILE A 186 0.89 6.65 -25.94
C ILE A 186 0.49 5.41 -25.13
N ASP A 187 -0.81 5.31 -24.83
CA ASP A 187 -1.45 4.10 -24.31
C ASP A 187 -1.76 3.17 -25.49
N ASP A 188 -1.23 1.96 -25.47
CA ASP A 188 -1.44 0.95 -26.52
C ASP A 188 -2.78 0.22 -26.40
N GLY A 189 -3.55 0.48 -25.33
CA GLY A 189 -4.86 -0.13 -25.11
C GLY A 189 -4.82 -1.59 -24.68
N GLU A 190 -3.63 -2.19 -24.57
CA GLU A 190 -3.48 -3.60 -24.22
C GLU A 190 -3.89 -3.86 -22.77
N ALA A 191 -4.56 -4.99 -22.56
CA ALA A 191 -4.92 -5.47 -21.23
C ALA A 191 -3.67 -5.96 -20.49
N ARG A 192 -3.48 -5.50 -19.26
CA ARG A 192 -2.38 -5.94 -18.39
C ARG A 192 -2.84 -6.03 -16.94
N GLY A 193 -2.19 -6.89 -16.17
CA GLY A 193 -2.36 -6.93 -14.72
C GLY A 193 -1.75 -5.71 -14.03
N SER A 194 -2.12 -5.53 -12.77
CA SER A 194 -1.55 -4.58 -11.83
C SER A 194 -0.21 -5.10 -11.30
N ALA A 195 0.59 -4.19 -10.71
CA ALA A 195 1.81 -4.58 -10.02
C ALA A 195 1.54 -5.55 -8.86
N MET A 196 0.43 -5.38 -8.13
CA MET A 196 0.04 -6.31 -7.06
C MET A 196 -0.44 -7.65 -7.60
N GLY A 197 -1.17 -7.64 -8.72
CA GLY A 197 -1.58 -8.83 -9.47
C GLY A 197 -0.41 -9.70 -9.86
N GLN A 198 0.65 -9.07 -10.40
CA GLN A 198 1.87 -9.76 -10.75
C GLN A 198 2.55 -10.39 -9.53
N ILE A 199 2.67 -9.66 -8.41
CA ILE A 199 3.27 -10.21 -7.19
C ILE A 199 2.47 -11.41 -6.67
N ARG A 200 1.14 -11.31 -6.68
CA ARG A 200 0.24 -12.40 -6.27
C ARG A 200 0.38 -13.63 -7.18
N GLY A 201 0.46 -13.44 -8.49
CA GLY A 201 0.59 -14.52 -9.47
C GLY A 201 1.98 -15.17 -9.48
N GLU A 202 3.04 -14.36 -9.43
CA GLU A 202 4.44 -14.82 -9.54
C GLU A 202 4.94 -15.46 -8.23
N PHE A 203 4.55 -14.92 -7.08
CA PHE A 203 5.11 -15.32 -5.78
C PHE A 203 4.09 -15.94 -4.82
N GLY A 204 2.80 -15.98 -5.18
CA GLY A 204 1.74 -16.48 -4.29
C GLY A 204 1.50 -15.59 -3.05
N VAL A 205 2.09 -14.40 -3.01
CA VAL A 205 2.02 -13.49 -1.86
C VAL A 205 0.76 -12.63 -1.97
N ARG A 206 -0.05 -12.65 -0.91
CA ARG A 206 -1.29 -11.87 -0.83
C ARG A 206 -0.99 -10.40 -0.55
N THR A 207 -1.86 -9.52 -1.03
CA THR A 207 -1.72 -8.07 -0.89
C THR A 207 -2.98 -7.46 -0.28
N ALA A 208 -2.81 -6.38 0.47
CA ALA A 208 -3.87 -5.58 1.05
C ALA A 208 -3.60 -4.10 0.78
N SER A 209 -4.65 -3.30 0.73
CA SER A 209 -4.55 -1.85 0.68
C SER A 209 -5.53 -1.18 1.63
N ILE A 210 -5.12 -0.04 2.21
CA ILE A 210 -6.02 0.78 3.03
C ILE A 210 -7.13 1.33 2.14
N ALA A 211 -6.77 1.97 1.02
CA ALA A 211 -7.71 2.50 0.05
C ALA A 211 -7.47 1.92 -1.35
N THR A 212 -8.52 1.90 -2.15
CA THR A 212 -8.53 1.54 -3.57
C THR A 212 -9.03 2.70 -4.42
N LEU A 213 -8.82 2.66 -5.73
CA LEU A 213 -9.46 3.62 -6.65
C LEU A 213 -10.99 3.54 -6.54
N GLY A 214 -11.55 2.35 -6.34
CA GLY A 214 -12.96 2.16 -6.00
C GLY A 214 -13.41 2.95 -4.77
N ASP A 215 -12.66 2.86 -3.66
CA ASP A 215 -12.94 3.61 -2.43
C ASP A 215 -12.90 5.14 -2.69
N LEU A 216 -11.95 5.61 -3.51
CA LEU A 216 -11.86 7.04 -3.85
C LEU A 216 -13.05 7.53 -4.68
N ILE A 217 -13.52 6.72 -5.65
CA ILE A 217 -14.70 7.04 -6.46
C ILE A 217 -15.94 7.10 -5.58
N GLU A 218 -16.11 6.14 -4.67
CA GLU A 218 -17.26 6.08 -3.78
C GLU A 218 -17.28 7.27 -2.81
N LEU A 219 -16.12 7.65 -2.25
CA LEU A 219 -16.00 8.86 -1.43
C LEU A 219 -16.39 10.13 -2.20
N LEU A 220 -15.96 10.21 -3.47
CA LEU A 220 -16.20 11.35 -4.33
C LEU A 220 -17.68 11.48 -4.73
N ARG A 221 -18.43 10.38 -4.84
CA ARG A 221 -19.89 10.43 -5.05
C ARG A 221 -20.64 11.13 -3.91
N GLY A 222 -20.11 11.06 -2.68
CA GLY A 222 -20.72 11.71 -1.52
C GLY A 222 -20.26 13.15 -1.27
N LYS A 223 -19.13 13.59 -1.85
CA LYS A 223 -18.49 14.88 -1.51
C LYS A 223 -18.08 15.74 -2.71
N GLY A 224 -17.95 15.17 -3.90
CA GLY A 224 -17.44 15.83 -5.11
C GLY A 224 -18.52 16.19 -6.11
N SER A 225 -18.11 16.81 -7.23
CA SER A 225 -19.01 17.09 -8.33
C SER A 225 -19.27 15.85 -9.20
N GLU A 226 -20.41 15.82 -9.90
CA GLU A 226 -20.67 14.77 -10.89
C GLU A 226 -19.59 14.70 -11.98
N GLU A 227 -18.98 15.83 -12.31
CA GLU A 227 -17.90 15.90 -13.29
C GLU A 227 -16.63 15.21 -12.79
N ASP A 228 -16.26 15.42 -11.52
CA ASP A 228 -15.11 14.74 -10.91
C ASP A 228 -15.29 13.22 -10.90
N VAL A 229 -16.50 12.76 -10.55
CA VAL A 229 -16.85 11.32 -10.57
C VAL A 229 -16.72 10.77 -11.98
N LYS A 230 -17.27 11.45 -12.99
CA LYS A 230 -17.14 11.04 -14.40
C LYS A 230 -15.68 10.96 -14.85
N ARG A 231 -14.84 11.92 -14.48
CA ARG A 231 -13.40 11.90 -14.80
C ARG A 231 -12.69 10.70 -14.16
N MET A 232 -12.97 10.42 -12.88
CA MET A 232 -12.41 9.27 -12.17
C MET A 232 -12.87 7.94 -12.78
N GLU A 233 -14.16 7.81 -13.13
CA GLU A 233 -14.70 6.59 -13.75
C GLU A 233 -14.14 6.37 -15.15
N ALA A 234 -14.00 7.42 -15.96
CA ALA A 234 -13.36 7.34 -17.27
C ALA A 234 -11.89 6.92 -17.17
N TYR A 235 -11.16 7.48 -16.20
CA TYR A 235 -9.78 7.07 -15.92
C TYR A 235 -9.69 5.61 -15.50
N ARG A 236 -10.56 5.17 -14.57
CA ARG A 236 -10.65 3.76 -14.17
C ARG A 236 -10.93 2.88 -15.38
N ALA A 237 -11.93 3.19 -16.20
CA ALA A 237 -12.27 2.38 -17.38
C ALA A 237 -11.09 2.21 -18.35
N ARG A 238 -10.29 3.25 -18.55
CA ARG A 238 -9.13 3.23 -19.45
C ARG A 238 -7.95 2.43 -18.92
N TYR A 239 -7.65 2.56 -17.63
CA TYR A 239 -6.42 2.02 -17.03
C TYR A 239 -6.65 0.86 -16.06
N LYS A 240 -7.88 0.38 -15.88
CA LYS A 240 -8.17 -0.74 -14.97
C LYS A 240 -7.29 -1.96 -15.30
N ALA A 241 -6.72 -2.57 -14.25
CA ALA A 241 -6.00 -3.83 -14.37
C ALA A 241 -6.93 -5.01 -14.73
N SER A 242 -6.37 -6.04 -15.34
CA SER A 242 -7.11 -7.24 -15.75
C SER A 242 -7.32 -8.28 -14.63
N ASP A 243 -6.65 -8.14 -13.49
CA ASP A 243 -6.63 -9.09 -12.37
C ASP A 243 -7.56 -8.72 -11.20
#